data_AF-A0A7J3V0S8-F1
#
_entry.id   AF-A0A7J3V0S8-F1
#
_cell.length_a   1.000
_cell.length_b   1.000
_cell.length_c   1.000
_cell.angle_alpha   90.00
_cell.angle_beta   90.00
_cell.angle_gamma   90.00
#
_symmetry.space_group_name_H-M   'P 1'
#
loop_
_entity.id
_entity.type
_entity.pdbx_description
1 polymer ?
#
loop_
_entity_poly.entity_id
_entity_poly.type
_entity_poly.pdbx_seq_one_letter_code
_entity_poly.pdbx_strand_id
1 'polypeptide(L)'
;MSASSLLKIDFEEESRASALFASIIPEVKHTKPGIAKVSISKEGGAILLKIEASSVAALRALLNSYIRWLSTSLEVMELGD
;
A
#
# COMPACT_ATOMS: atom_id res chain seq x y z
N MET A 1 -12.95 14.74 -11.95
CA MET A 1 -13.62 13.65 -11.22
C MET A 1 -12.58 13.00 -10.32
N SER A 2 -12.75 13.13 -9.00
CA SER A 2 -11.89 12.41 -8.04
C SER A 2 -12.20 10.91 -8.09
N ALA A 3 -11.22 10.09 -7.76
CA ALA A 3 -11.34 8.64 -7.75
C ALA A 3 -10.64 8.08 -6.51
N SER A 4 -11.15 6.98 -5.98
CA SER A 4 -10.58 6.32 -4.81
C SER A 4 -10.52 4.81 -4.98
N SER A 5 -9.63 4.18 -4.23
CA SER A 5 -9.49 2.72 -4.16
C SER A 5 -9.12 2.30 -2.75
N LEU A 6 -9.55 1.10 -2.38
CA LEU A 6 -9.19 0.42 -1.14
C LEU A 6 -8.63 -0.96 -1.50
N LEU A 7 -7.37 -1.19 -1.16
CA LEU A 7 -6.73 -2.48 -1.28
C LEU A 7 -6.68 -3.11 0.11
N LYS A 8 -7.13 -4.35 0.21
CA LYS A 8 -6.99 -5.18 1.40
C LYS A 8 -6.11 -6.37 1.05
N ILE A 9 -5.08 -6.59 1.85
CA ILE A 9 -4.15 -7.71 1.69
C ILE A 9 -4.20 -8.51 2.98
N ASP A 10 -4.67 -9.75 2.87
CA ASP A 10 -4.80 -10.68 3.99
C ASP A 10 -3.54 -11.53 4.10
N PHE A 11 -3.06 -11.72 5.33
CA PHE A 11 -1.90 -12.52 5.70
C PHE A 11 -2.34 -13.61 6.67
N GLU A 12 -1.75 -14.79 6.51
CA GLU A 12 -1.93 -15.90 7.46
C GLU A 12 -1.24 -15.59 8.79
N GLU A 13 -0.09 -14.91 8.74
CA GLU A 13 0.67 -14.50 9.92
C GLU A 13 0.72 -12.98 10.10
N GLU A 14 0.43 -12.51 11.31
CA GLU A 14 0.49 -11.08 11.64
C GLU A 14 1.93 -10.53 11.57
N SER A 15 2.95 -11.38 11.74
CA SER A 15 4.37 -11.05 11.56
C SER A 15 4.63 -10.50 10.15
N ARG A 16 4.13 -11.18 9.12
CA ARG A 16 4.25 -10.79 7.70
C ARG A 16 3.50 -9.48 7.41
N ALA A 17 2.28 -9.34 7.95
CA ALA A 17 1.53 -8.08 7.84
C ALA A 17 2.30 -6.91 8.49
N SER A 18 2.93 -7.14 9.64
CA SER A 18 3.70 -6.11 10.34
C SER A 18 4.98 -5.74 9.59
N ALA A 19 5.68 -6.71 9.01
CA ALA A 19 6.87 -6.49 8.21
C ALA A 19 6.55 -5.67 6.94
N LEU A 20 5.48 -6.03 6.22
CA LEU A 20 5.07 -5.30 5.01
C LEU A 20 4.56 -3.89 5.34
N PHE A 21 3.83 -3.74 6.45
CA PHE A 21 3.39 -2.43 6.91
C PHE A 21 4.59 -1.51 7.20
N ALA A 22 5.61 -2.03 7.89
CA ALA A 22 6.83 -1.29 8.19
C ALA A 22 7.62 -0.91 6.93
N SER A 23 7.64 -1.77 5.90
CA SER A 23 8.37 -1.50 4.67
C SER A 23 7.71 -0.44 3.78
N ILE A 24 6.37 -0.30 3.83
CA ILE A 24 5.59 0.58 2.95
C ILE A 24 5.26 1.96 3.59
N ILE A 25 5.35 2.09 4.91
CA ILE A 25 5.14 3.38 5.60
C ILE A 25 5.97 4.53 5.00
N PRO A 26 7.27 4.36 4.71
CA PRO A 26 8.10 5.43 4.16
C PRO A 26 7.54 6.03 2.86
N GLU A 27 6.99 5.20 1.98
CA GLU A 27 6.41 5.54 0.68
C GLU A 27 5.09 6.29 0.84
N VAL A 28 4.27 5.87 1.82
CA VAL A 28 3.05 6.61 2.20
C VAL A 28 3.39 8.00 2.73
N LYS A 29 4.41 8.12 3.57
CA LYS A 29 4.87 9.41 4.11
C LYS A 29 5.48 10.32 3.03
N HIS A 30 6.13 9.75 2.02
CA HIS A 30 6.71 10.50 0.90
C HIS A 30 5.69 10.99 -0.13
N THR A 31 4.46 10.47 -0.09
CA THR A 31 3.43 10.90 -1.05
C THR A 31 3.07 12.37 -0.81
N LYS A 32 3.28 13.20 -1.85
CA LYS A 32 3.11 14.66 -1.76
C LYS A 32 1.65 15.02 -1.42
N PRO A 33 1.42 15.73 -0.30
CA PRO A 33 0.11 16.27 0.03
C PRO A 33 -0.42 17.15 -1.10
N GLY A 34 -1.66 16.92 -1.55
CA GLY A 34 -2.34 17.74 -2.56
C GLY A 34 -2.50 17.10 -3.94
N ILE A 35 -1.67 16.11 -4.29
CA ILE A 35 -1.84 15.33 -5.54
C ILE A 35 -2.73 14.10 -5.27
N ALA A 36 -2.52 13.47 -4.12
CA ALA A 36 -3.30 12.34 -3.65
C ALA A 36 -3.21 12.23 -2.13
N LYS A 37 -4.17 11.51 -1.56
CA LYS A 37 -4.19 11.12 -0.16
C LYS A 37 -4.05 9.62 -0.09
N VAL A 38 -2.97 9.15 0.53
CA VAL A 38 -2.74 7.73 0.77
C VAL A 38 -2.72 7.50 2.27
N SER A 39 -3.41 6.46 2.72
CA SER A 39 -3.37 6.01 4.11
C SER A 39 -3.23 4.50 4.15
N ILE A 40 -2.39 4.03 5.05
CA ILE A 40 -2.19 2.60 5.31
C ILE A 40 -2.55 2.32 6.76
N SER A 41 -3.29 1.24 7.01
CA SER A 41 -3.59 0.73 8.35
C SER A 41 -3.38 -0.78 8.40
N LYS A 42 -3.12 -1.29 9.60
CA LYS A 42 -3.09 -2.73 9.89
C LYS A 42 -4.30 -3.07 10.75
N GLU A 43 -5.02 -4.10 10.35
CA GLU A 43 -6.17 -4.64 11.09
C GLU A 43 -5.95 -6.15 11.29
N GLY A 44 -5.35 -6.53 12.42
CA GLY A 44 -4.98 -7.91 12.71
C GLY A 44 -4.02 -8.49 11.66
N GLY A 45 -4.42 -9.58 11.02
CA GLY A 45 -3.71 -10.23 9.91
C GLY A 45 -3.89 -9.54 8.56
N ALA A 46 -4.42 -8.32 8.48
CA ALA A 46 -4.64 -7.64 7.21
C ALA A 46 -3.99 -6.25 7.16
N ILE A 47 -3.60 -5.83 5.95
CA ILE A 47 -3.20 -4.46 5.65
C ILE A 47 -4.27 -3.83 4.75
N LEU A 48 -4.69 -2.62 5.10
CA LEU A 48 -5.58 -1.80 4.29
C LEU A 48 -4.81 -0.59 3.76
N LEU A 49 -4.78 -0.45 2.44
CA LEU A 49 -4.21 0.69 1.74
C LEU A 49 -5.34 1.45 1.02
N LYS A 50 -5.62 2.66 1.47
CA LYS A 50 -6.60 3.55 0.86
C LYS A 50 -5.88 4.64 0.06
N ILE A 51 -6.30 4.82 -1.18
CA ILE A 51 -5.77 5.84 -2.09
C ILE A 51 -6.93 6.69 -2.59
N GLU A 52 -6.80 8.01 -2.46
CA GLU A 52 -7.73 9.00 -3.03
C GLU A 52 -6.93 9.94 -3.93
N ALA A 53 -7.37 10.11 -5.17
CA ALA A 53 -6.67 10.93 -6.17
C ALA A 53 -7.63 11.87 -6.90
N SER A 54 -7.08 12.95 -7.46
CA SER A 54 -7.84 13.98 -8.18
C SER A 54 -8.36 13.54 -9.55
N SER A 55 -7.86 12.42 -10.09
CA SER A 55 -8.28 11.84 -11.35
C SER A 55 -8.07 10.32 -11.39
N VAL A 56 -8.77 9.64 -12.29
CA VAL A 56 -8.58 8.20 -12.56
C VAL A 56 -7.15 7.90 -13.05
N ALA A 57 -6.56 8.79 -13.86
CA ALA A 57 -5.19 8.63 -14.33
C ALA A 57 -4.17 8.70 -13.18
N ALA A 58 -4.36 9.63 -12.24
CA ALA A 58 -3.53 9.74 -11.05
C ALA A 58 -3.71 8.53 -10.12
N LEU A 59 -4.96 8.07 -9.92
CA LEU A 59 -5.24 6.85 -9.15
C LEU A 59 -4.53 5.63 -9.74
N ARG A 60 -4.62 5.44 -11.07
CA ARG A 60 -3.95 4.34 -11.77
C ARG A 60 -2.43 4.39 -11.61
N ALA A 61 -1.84 5.58 -11.71
CA ALA A 61 -0.39 5.75 -11.52
C ALA A 61 0.03 5.36 -10.09
N LEU A 62 -0.70 5.81 -9.07
CA LEU A 62 -0.42 5.48 -7.68
C LEU A 62 -0.63 3.99 -7.39
N LEU A 63 -1.73 3.41 -7.85
CA LEU A 63 -2.01 1.99 -7.71
C LEU A 63 -0.87 1.14 -8.27
N ASN A 64 -0.41 1.46 -9.49
CA ASN A 64 0.69 0.73 -10.11
C ASN A 64 1.99 0.81 -9.31
N SER A 65 2.29 1.98 -8.72
CA SER A 65 3.47 2.14 -7.85
C SER A 65 3.34 1.33 -6.56
N TYR A 66 2.20 1.45 -5.86
CA TYR A 66 1.98 0.76 -4.59
C TYR A 66 1.94 -0.76 -4.76
N ILE A 67 1.20 -1.27 -5.75
CA ILE A 67 1.16 -2.72 -6.03
C ILE A 67 2.57 -3.24 -6.32
N ARG A 68 3.39 -2.49 -7.06
CA ARG A 68 4.77 -2.89 -7.33
C ARG A 68 5.60 -2.94 -6.05
N TRP A 69 5.55 -1.93 -5.19
CA TRP A 69 6.29 -1.93 -3.93
C TRP A 69 5.84 -3.04 -2.98
N LEU A 70 4.53 -3.32 -2.95
CA LEU A 70 3.95 -4.42 -2.18
C LEU A 70 4.47 -5.77 -2.71
N SER A 71 4.40 -6.00 -4.03
CA SER A 71 4.90 -7.23 -4.67
C SER A 71 6.37 -7.46 -4.37
N THR A 72 7.21 -6.44 -4.59
CA THR A 72 8.65 -6.54 -4.33
C THR A 72 8.94 -6.81 -2.85
N SER A 73 8.20 -6.20 -1.93
CA SER A 73 8.39 -6.46 -0.49
C SER A 73 7.99 -7.90 -0.13
N LEU A 74 6.92 -8.44 -0.73
CA LEU A 74 6.49 -9.82 -0.53
C LEU A 74 7.52 -10.82 -1.10
N GLU A 75 8.00 -10.58 -2.32
CA GLU A 75 9.03 -11.40 -2.96
C GLU A 75 10.32 -11.46 -2.12
N VAL A 76 10.74 -10.32 -1.54
CA VAL A 76 11.92 -10.28 -0.67
C VAL A 76 11.69 -11.04 0.65
N MET A 77 10.47 -11.02 1.19
CA MET A 77 10.15 -11.82 2.39
C MET A 77 10.23 -13.32 2.09
N GLU A 78 9.76 -13.76 0.92
CA GLU A 78 9.80 -15.17 0.52
C GLU A 78 11.23 -15.68 0.23
N LEU A 79 12.17 -14.80 -0.08
CA LEU A 79 13.59 -15.16 -0.24
C LEU A 79 14.33 -15.36 1.08
N GLY A 80 13.76 -14.89 2.20
CA GLY A 80 14.34 -14.97 3.53
C GLY A 80 13.85 -16.16 4.38
N ASP A 81 12.85 -16.89 3.90
CA ASP A 81 12.36 -18.17 4.44
C ASP A 81 13.15 -19.36 3.84
#